data_AF-A0A0F4Z2Z9-F1
#
_entry.id   AF-A0A0F4Z2Z9-F1
#
_cell.length_a   1.000
_cell.length_b   1.000
_cell.length_c   1.000
_cell.angle_alpha   90.00
_cell.angle_beta   90.00
_cell.angle_gamma   90.00
#
_symmetry.space_group_name_H-M   'P 1'
#
loop_
_entity.id
_entity.type
_entity.pdbx_description
1 polymer ?
#
loop_
_entity_poly.entity_id
_entity_poly.type
_entity_poly.pdbx_seq_one_letter_code
_entity_poly.pdbx_strand_id
1 'polypeptide(L)'
;MAMRHKMLDLLIPIPTTVETVAGTDSYGKEVMPPVPLSFDRINEGRPPSSNAPLFELPLEILWRILLYVPSDSLASLAFVNRDCRQLARSRQFVSVSLNYSTTSMRLLDHLLHEGGQRYANNGRTILPSIGACVRQLRVATEPDLVVRGHDLEPDDYSDDERDSKWNDAHSAFYGAYLPTIQNVVSCSLPNLRLLIWEDNVQVDECFFHDIMKSPIQYLKLRHIKVAEEYQVSLPPKLTGRAWPLQSLYLALSWTWLGESPVRSTLPLCISLLRLCAASLESLVWVGSLTEAETKCHVEGWDLSLPPFERLRDLQMPFLGPIISGTRVLEALIPPEGQCYLRSLSVDLDNPSFHGYLRKRGRITSLQRLVVETLGPANGAFDFLKANDHVSTLSILYYRTSSDILTNRLLPILSRSFTNLTSLRLTWKKPRIPAEALRYISTLKSLEQIYLSAGNQDGYQPNWLVDHAAMRQTFSQLPNLRKFAFAYDTYDNGQPESDVEFYYEDMGIPEALAEVINDARGRFIRGELELIDGPFTELVEKAWERIHLRKMLSEADKYLQEMPDNHLGWMYFGQIPMGVKSVDGQRKAYPLSPKRDNCATFLEKMFNWKTYEIV
;
A
#
# COMPACT_ATOMS: atom_id res chain seq x y z
N MET A 1 -4.33 -27.86 22.10
CA MET A 1 -3.51 -26.63 22.32
C MET A 1 -2.75 -26.12 21.09
N ALA A 2 -1.82 -26.86 20.47
CA ALA A 2 -0.98 -26.32 19.38
C ALA A 2 -1.77 -25.91 18.10
N MET A 3 -2.81 -26.65 17.72
CA MET A 3 -3.69 -26.31 16.57
C MET A 3 -4.51 -25.05 16.83
N ARG A 4 -5.04 -24.92 18.05
CA ARG A 4 -5.76 -23.72 18.52
C ARG A 4 -4.88 -22.48 18.45
N HIS A 5 -3.60 -22.57 18.83
CA HIS A 5 -2.67 -21.43 18.72
C HIS A 5 -2.45 -20.97 17.27
N LYS A 6 -2.31 -21.91 16.32
CA LYS A 6 -2.20 -21.59 14.88
C LYS A 6 -3.45 -20.95 14.29
N MET A 7 -4.63 -21.33 14.78
CA MET A 7 -5.90 -20.71 14.38
C MET A 7 -6.06 -19.33 15.01
N LEU A 8 -5.67 -19.15 16.28
CA LEU A 8 -5.67 -17.83 16.92
C LEU A 8 -4.76 -16.86 16.17
N ASP A 9 -3.60 -17.31 15.69
CA ASP A 9 -2.72 -16.49 14.86
C ASP A 9 -3.38 -15.95 13.58
N LEU A 10 -4.21 -16.77 12.91
CA LEU A 10 -5.00 -16.36 11.75
C LEU A 10 -6.07 -15.32 12.13
N LEU A 11 -6.68 -15.48 13.31
CA LEU A 11 -7.81 -14.68 13.78
C LEU A 11 -7.40 -13.42 14.54
N ILE A 12 -6.15 -13.32 14.99
CA ILE A 12 -5.61 -12.10 15.59
C ILE A 12 -5.69 -11.00 14.52
N PRO A 13 -6.46 -9.92 14.76
CA PRO A 13 -6.41 -8.75 13.90
C PRO A 13 -4.95 -8.34 13.82
N ILE A 14 -4.39 -8.38 12.62
CA ILE A 14 -2.99 -8.04 12.41
C ILE A 14 -2.84 -6.60 12.92
N PRO A 15 -2.03 -6.35 13.96
CA PRO A 15 -1.78 -4.99 14.41
C PRO A 15 -1.23 -4.27 13.20
N THR A 16 -1.94 -3.26 12.74
CA THR A 16 -1.50 -2.41 11.65
C THR A 16 -0.36 -1.51 12.17
N THR A 17 0.71 -2.09 12.70
CA THR A 17 1.91 -1.34 13.12
C THR A 17 2.72 -0.85 11.91
N VAL A 18 2.29 -1.23 10.71
CA VAL A 18 2.52 -0.47 9.48
C VAL A 18 1.16 -0.27 8.81
N GLU A 19 0.31 0.58 9.39
CA GLU A 19 -0.76 1.24 8.64
C GLU A 19 -0.11 1.93 7.43
N THR A 20 -0.07 1.25 6.28
CA THR A 20 -0.76 1.88 5.15
C THR A 20 -2.15 2.12 5.69
N VAL A 21 -2.39 3.35 6.17
CA VAL A 21 -3.73 3.81 6.49
C VAL A 21 -4.58 3.37 5.31
N ALA A 22 -5.42 2.35 5.53
CA ALA A 22 -6.38 1.92 4.54
C ALA A 22 -7.34 3.09 4.44
N GLY A 23 -7.00 4.03 3.54
CA GLY A 23 -7.77 5.22 3.34
C GLY A 23 -9.17 4.81 2.95
N THR A 24 -10.16 5.48 3.52
CA THR A 24 -11.50 5.59 2.93
C THR A 24 -11.45 6.33 1.58
N ASP A 25 -10.25 6.64 1.06
CA ASP A 25 -10.01 7.64 0.06
C ASP A 25 -10.60 7.27 -1.29
N SER A 26 -11.26 8.25 -1.92
CA SER A 26 -11.76 8.09 -3.29
C SER A 26 -10.71 8.50 -4.31
N TYR A 27 -9.64 9.14 -3.83
CA TYR A 27 -8.48 9.59 -4.56
C TYR A 27 -7.41 8.53 -4.46
N GLY A 28 -7.03 7.93 -5.59
CA GLY A 28 -6.15 6.75 -5.59
C GLY A 28 -6.88 5.42 -5.85
N LYS A 29 -8.22 5.38 -5.72
CA LYS A 29 -9.08 4.21 -6.02
C LYS A 29 -9.11 3.76 -7.49
N GLU A 30 -8.35 4.37 -8.39
CA GLU A 30 -8.06 3.73 -9.68
C GLU A 30 -7.02 2.62 -9.48
N VAL A 31 -7.42 1.55 -8.79
CA VAL A 31 -7.04 0.23 -9.28
C VAL A 31 -7.88 0.06 -10.54
N MET A 32 -7.42 0.62 -11.67
CA MET A 32 -7.87 0.14 -12.96
C MET A 32 -7.68 -1.37 -12.89
N PRO A 33 -8.78 -2.16 -12.89
CA PRO A 33 -8.65 -3.61 -12.91
C PRO A 33 -7.68 -3.94 -14.04
N PRO A 34 -6.75 -4.89 -13.86
CA PRO A 34 -5.77 -5.20 -14.89
C PRO A 34 -6.49 -5.31 -16.23
N VAL A 35 -5.96 -4.69 -17.29
CA VAL A 35 -6.67 -4.65 -18.56
C VAL A 35 -7.00 -6.08 -18.98
N PRO A 36 -8.28 -6.38 -19.32
CA PRO A 36 -8.66 -7.71 -19.78
C PRO A 36 -7.75 -8.15 -20.93
N LEU A 37 -7.37 -9.43 -20.93
CA LEU A 37 -6.58 -9.97 -22.03
C LEU A 37 -7.40 -10.00 -23.33
N SER A 38 -6.69 -9.99 -24.45
CA SER A 38 -7.28 -10.18 -25.77
C SER A 38 -8.07 -11.49 -25.84
N PHE A 39 -9.10 -11.51 -26.70
CA PHE A 39 -10.05 -12.63 -26.76
C PHE A 39 -9.36 -13.98 -27.02
N ASP A 40 -8.34 -14.01 -27.88
CA ASP A 40 -7.54 -15.21 -28.15
C ASP A 40 -6.88 -15.76 -26.88
N ARG A 41 -6.39 -14.91 -25.98
CA ARG A 41 -5.72 -15.37 -24.74
C ARG A 41 -6.70 -15.89 -23.71
N ILE A 42 -7.84 -15.22 -23.52
CA ILE A 42 -8.90 -15.69 -22.59
C ILE A 42 -9.65 -16.90 -23.15
N ASN A 43 -9.67 -17.06 -24.48
CA ASN A 43 -10.26 -18.22 -25.15
C ASN A 43 -9.23 -19.33 -25.41
N GLU A 44 -7.99 -19.16 -24.92
CA GLU A 44 -6.89 -20.14 -24.97
C GLU A 44 -6.50 -20.58 -26.40
N GLY A 45 -6.51 -19.62 -27.32
CA GLY A 45 -6.19 -19.80 -28.74
C GLY A 45 -7.33 -20.38 -29.56
N ARG A 46 -8.51 -20.59 -28.98
CA ARG A 46 -9.69 -21.05 -29.74
C ARG A 46 -10.27 -19.88 -30.54
N PRO A 47 -10.66 -20.09 -31.81
CA PRO A 47 -11.40 -19.08 -32.56
C PRO A 47 -12.77 -18.83 -31.92
N PRO A 48 -13.37 -17.63 -32.12
CA PRO A 48 -14.76 -17.40 -31.77
C PRO A 48 -15.66 -18.44 -32.43
N SER A 49 -16.62 -18.96 -31.68
CA SER A 49 -17.67 -19.86 -32.17
C SER A 49 -18.90 -19.11 -32.69
N SER A 50 -19.02 -17.81 -32.37
CA SER A 50 -20.13 -16.94 -32.70
C SER A 50 -19.89 -16.19 -34.01
N ASN A 51 -20.93 -16.14 -34.85
CA ASN A 51 -20.98 -15.27 -36.04
C ASN A 51 -21.51 -13.85 -35.71
N ALA A 52 -21.46 -13.42 -34.44
CA ALA A 52 -21.90 -12.08 -34.09
C ALA A 52 -20.94 -11.04 -34.68
N PRO A 53 -21.43 -9.92 -35.25
CA PRO A 53 -20.58 -8.89 -35.88
C PRO A 53 -19.49 -8.34 -34.95
N LEU A 54 -19.72 -8.40 -33.64
CA LEU A 54 -18.73 -8.06 -32.62
C LEU A 54 -17.40 -8.81 -32.85
N PHE A 55 -17.44 -10.11 -33.15
CA PHE A 55 -16.25 -10.96 -33.33
C PHE A 55 -15.61 -10.85 -34.72
N GLU A 56 -16.17 -10.04 -35.62
CA GLU A 56 -15.54 -9.68 -36.90
C GLU A 56 -14.56 -8.50 -36.75
N LEU A 57 -14.61 -7.80 -35.61
CA LEU A 57 -13.68 -6.73 -35.30
C LEU A 57 -12.28 -7.27 -34.94
N PRO A 58 -11.20 -6.53 -35.22
CA PRO A 58 -9.86 -6.85 -34.73
C PRO A 58 -9.85 -7.08 -33.22
N LEU A 59 -9.07 -8.06 -32.77
CA LEU A 59 -8.98 -8.48 -31.36
C LEU A 59 -8.60 -7.32 -30.44
N GLU A 60 -7.79 -6.38 -30.95
CA GLU A 60 -7.34 -5.18 -30.25
C GLU A 60 -8.48 -4.18 -29.98
N ILE A 61 -9.53 -4.20 -30.80
CA ILE A 61 -10.70 -3.34 -30.64
C ILE A 61 -11.68 -3.97 -29.65
N LEU A 62 -11.84 -5.30 -29.70
CA LEU A 62 -12.77 -6.03 -28.85
C LEU A 62 -12.57 -5.77 -27.34
N TRP A 63 -11.35 -5.87 -26.84
CA TRP A 63 -11.08 -5.64 -25.42
C TRP A 63 -11.23 -4.16 -25.04
N ARG A 64 -10.94 -3.23 -25.96
CA ARG A 64 -11.17 -1.79 -25.73
C ARG A 64 -12.65 -1.48 -25.60
N ILE A 65 -13.50 -2.05 -26.46
CA ILE A 65 -14.96 -1.92 -26.36
C ILE A 65 -15.43 -2.42 -24.99
N LEU A 66 -14.89 -3.55 -24.52
CA LEU A 66 -15.26 -4.14 -23.24
C LEU A 66 -14.98 -3.21 -22.05
N LEU A 67 -13.97 -2.33 -22.12
CA LEU A 67 -13.69 -1.34 -21.07
C LEU A 67 -14.82 -0.30 -20.92
N TYR A 68 -15.56 -0.01 -22.00
CA TYR A 68 -16.65 0.98 -21.99
C TYR A 68 -18.02 0.39 -21.62
N VAL A 69 -18.14 -0.93 -21.49
CA VAL A 69 -19.39 -1.56 -21.04
C VAL A 69 -19.62 -1.21 -19.55
N PRO A 70 -20.83 -0.87 -19.07
CA PRO A 70 -21.04 -0.72 -17.62
C PRO A 70 -20.91 -2.07 -16.90
N SER A 71 -20.39 -2.10 -15.67
CA SER A 71 -20.21 -3.36 -14.93
C SER A 71 -21.52 -4.13 -14.76
N ASP A 72 -22.64 -3.43 -14.53
CA ASP A 72 -23.97 -4.01 -14.38
C ASP A 72 -24.51 -4.63 -15.68
N SER A 73 -23.98 -4.21 -16.83
CA SER A 73 -24.33 -4.75 -18.15
C SER A 73 -23.52 -5.98 -18.55
N LEU A 74 -22.46 -6.35 -17.80
CA LEU A 74 -21.64 -7.52 -18.10
C LEU A 74 -22.43 -8.83 -17.98
N ALA A 75 -23.39 -8.91 -17.06
CA ALA A 75 -24.27 -10.06 -16.93
C ALA A 75 -25.12 -10.23 -18.20
N SER A 76 -25.72 -9.15 -18.71
CA SER A 76 -26.49 -9.17 -19.96
C SER A 76 -25.63 -9.58 -21.16
N LEU A 77 -24.40 -9.05 -21.26
CA LEU A 77 -23.45 -9.47 -22.30
C LEU A 77 -23.16 -10.98 -22.21
N ALA A 78 -23.00 -11.51 -21.00
CA ALA A 78 -22.71 -12.92 -20.77
C ALA A 78 -23.84 -13.89 -21.19
N PHE A 79 -25.08 -13.39 -21.31
CA PHE A 79 -26.23 -14.18 -21.75
C PHE A 79 -26.35 -14.28 -23.28
N VAL A 80 -25.68 -13.43 -24.05
CA VAL A 80 -25.82 -13.38 -25.52
C VAL A 80 -25.37 -14.70 -26.17
N ASN A 81 -24.14 -15.13 -25.88
CA ASN A 81 -23.60 -16.42 -26.32
C ASN A 81 -22.34 -16.76 -25.50
N ARG A 82 -21.72 -17.91 -25.82
CA ARG A 82 -20.53 -18.42 -25.12
C ARG A 82 -19.30 -17.52 -25.23
N ASP A 83 -19.08 -16.90 -26.38
CA ASP A 83 -17.93 -16.01 -26.59
C ASP A 83 -18.14 -14.68 -25.88
N CYS A 84 -19.35 -14.11 -25.93
CA CYS A 84 -19.73 -12.94 -25.15
C CYS A 84 -19.65 -13.19 -23.64
N ARG A 85 -19.98 -14.41 -23.20
CA ARG A 85 -19.75 -14.87 -21.81
C ARG A 85 -18.27 -14.84 -21.45
N GLN A 86 -17.39 -15.30 -22.34
CA GLN A 86 -15.95 -15.28 -22.06
C GLN A 86 -15.40 -13.84 -22.03
N LEU A 87 -15.86 -12.97 -22.93
CA LEU A 87 -15.56 -11.53 -22.86
C LEU A 87 -16.03 -10.93 -21.53
N ALA A 88 -17.28 -11.12 -21.15
CA ALA A 88 -17.80 -10.62 -19.87
C ALA A 88 -16.96 -11.14 -18.68
N ARG A 89 -16.65 -12.44 -18.65
CA ARG A 89 -15.80 -13.06 -17.63
C ARG A 89 -14.41 -12.44 -17.56
N SER A 90 -13.82 -12.07 -18.70
CA SER A 90 -12.49 -11.45 -18.74
C SER A 90 -12.39 -10.12 -18.00
N ARG A 91 -13.53 -9.46 -17.78
CA ARG A 91 -13.63 -8.27 -16.94
C ARG A 91 -14.14 -8.58 -15.54
N GLN A 92 -15.11 -9.48 -15.40
CA GLN A 92 -15.68 -9.85 -14.09
C GLN A 92 -14.67 -10.55 -13.18
N PHE A 93 -13.79 -11.39 -13.74
CA PHE A 93 -12.85 -12.24 -13.01
C PHE A 93 -11.39 -11.83 -13.20
N VAL A 94 -11.15 -10.61 -13.70
CA VAL A 94 -9.78 -10.14 -13.94
C VAL A 94 -8.98 -10.02 -12.64
N SER A 95 -9.66 -9.65 -11.56
CA SER A 95 -9.16 -9.63 -10.20
C SER A 95 -10.11 -10.43 -9.32
N VAL A 96 -9.58 -11.42 -8.61
CA VAL A 96 -10.33 -12.32 -7.72
C VAL A 96 -9.81 -12.14 -6.30
N SER A 97 -10.72 -12.00 -5.35
CA SER A 97 -10.40 -12.00 -3.92
C SER A 97 -11.00 -13.25 -3.27
N LEU A 98 -10.19 -13.97 -2.49
CA LEU A 98 -10.57 -15.13 -1.71
C LEU A 98 -10.52 -14.75 -0.23
N ASN A 99 -11.68 -14.78 0.42
CA ASN A 99 -11.86 -14.30 1.80
C ASN A 99 -12.52 -15.34 2.72
N TYR A 100 -12.49 -16.62 2.35
CA TYR A 100 -13.17 -17.72 3.04
C TYR A 100 -14.71 -17.70 2.97
N SER A 101 -15.33 -16.78 2.22
CA SER A 101 -16.79 -16.82 1.99
C SER A 101 -17.25 -18.02 1.16
N THR A 102 -18.54 -18.36 1.26
CA THR A 102 -19.18 -19.41 0.44
C THR A 102 -18.97 -19.19 -1.07
N THR A 103 -18.96 -17.93 -1.53
CA THR A 103 -18.68 -17.59 -2.93
C THR A 103 -17.22 -17.89 -3.29
N SER A 104 -16.27 -17.56 -2.40
CA SER A 104 -14.85 -17.90 -2.58
C SER A 104 -14.63 -19.41 -2.66
N MET A 105 -15.27 -20.19 -1.79
CA MET A 105 -15.19 -21.66 -1.79
C MET A 105 -15.72 -22.26 -3.09
N ARG A 106 -16.92 -21.83 -3.53
CA ARG A 106 -17.50 -22.30 -4.80
C ARG A 106 -16.63 -21.94 -6.01
N LEU A 107 -16.01 -20.76 -6.00
CA LEU A 107 -15.08 -20.37 -7.05
C LEU A 107 -13.82 -21.22 -7.03
N LEU A 108 -13.25 -21.51 -5.86
CA LEU A 108 -12.10 -22.39 -5.69
C LEU A 108 -12.37 -23.79 -6.21
N ASP A 109 -13.52 -24.39 -5.87
CA ASP A 109 -13.91 -25.70 -6.37
C ASP A 109 -13.99 -25.71 -7.91
N HIS A 110 -14.56 -24.66 -8.49
CA HIS A 110 -14.65 -24.52 -9.95
C HIS A 110 -13.27 -24.40 -10.60
N LEU A 111 -12.39 -23.57 -10.05
CA LEU A 111 -11.03 -23.39 -10.54
C LEU A 111 -10.20 -24.67 -10.37
N LEU A 112 -10.39 -25.42 -9.29
CA LEU A 112 -9.71 -26.69 -9.08
C LEU A 112 -10.13 -27.71 -10.14
N HIS A 113 -11.43 -27.77 -10.47
CA HIS A 113 -11.92 -28.60 -11.57
C HIS A 113 -11.30 -28.21 -12.92
N GLU A 114 -11.17 -26.91 -13.20
CA GLU A 114 -10.47 -26.42 -14.40
C GLU A 114 -8.98 -26.84 -14.42
N GLY A 115 -8.30 -26.78 -13.27
CA GLY A 115 -6.92 -27.26 -13.11
C GLY A 115 -6.76 -28.74 -13.46
N GLY A 116 -7.70 -29.58 -12.98
CA GLY A 116 -7.76 -30.99 -13.36
C GLY A 116 -7.93 -31.20 -14.87
N GLN A 117 -8.78 -30.40 -15.53
CA GLN A 117 -8.93 -30.45 -16.98
C GLN A 117 -7.63 -30.04 -17.70
N ARG A 118 -6.94 -29.00 -17.23
CA ARG A 118 -5.66 -28.54 -17.81
C ARG A 118 -4.58 -29.61 -17.72
N TYR A 119 -4.49 -30.25 -16.55
CA TYR A 119 -3.57 -31.36 -16.34
C TYR A 119 -3.82 -32.51 -17.33
N ALA A 120 -5.10 -32.85 -17.55
CA ALA A 120 -5.49 -33.91 -18.49
C ALA A 120 -5.35 -33.52 -19.97
N ASN A 121 -5.42 -32.22 -20.31
CA ASN A 121 -5.56 -31.74 -21.69
C ASN A 121 -4.47 -30.75 -22.10
N ASN A 122 -3.19 -31.09 -21.86
CA ASN A 122 -2.02 -30.31 -22.33
C ASN A 122 -2.09 -28.82 -21.98
N GLY A 123 -2.53 -28.49 -20.76
CA GLY A 123 -2.61 -27.13 -20.25
C GLY A 123 -3.85 -26.34 -20.65
N ARG A 124 -4.83 -26.94 -21.34
CA ARG A 124 -6.08 -26.28 -21.77
C ARG A 124 -7.30 -26.88 -21.09
N THR A 125 -8.37 -26.11 -20.94
CA THR A 125 -9.67 -26.68 -20.54
C THR A 125 -10.45 -27.22 -21.74
N ILE A 126 -11.57 -27.90 -21.51
CA ILE A 126 -12.45 -28.36 -22.62
C ILE A 126 -13.28 -27.18 -23.15
N LEU A 127 -13.75 -26.31 -22.24
CA LEU A 127 -14.53 -25.12 -22.54
C LEU A 127 -13.80 -23.85 -22.04
N PRO A 128 -14.12 -22.65 -22.55
CA PRO A 128 -13.62 -21.39 -22.02
C PRO A 128 -13.82 -21.31 -20.52
N SER A 129 -12.72 -21.04 -19.84
CA SER A 129 -12.56 -21.18 -18.40
C SER A 129 -12.50 -19.82 -17.70
N ILE A 130 -12.91 -19.79 -16.44
CA ILE A 130 -12.73 -18.63 -15.57
C ILE A 130 -11.24 -18.42 -15.27
N GLY A 131 -10.48 -19.50 -15.03
CA GLY A 131 -9.05 -19.43 -14.71
C GLY A 131 -8.21 -18.75 -15.79
N ALA A 132 -8.62 -18.84 -17.07
CA ALA A 132 -7.96 -18.13 -18.17
C ALA A 132 -8.14 -16.59 -18.10
N CYS A 133 -9.18 -16.12 -17.43
CA CYS A 133 -9.50 -14.69 -17.26
C CYS A 133 -8.82 -14.06 -16.04
N VAL A 134 -8.35 -14.86 -15.08
CA VAL A 134 -7.77 -14.35 -13.83
C VAL A 134 -6.37 -13.81 -14.06
N ARG A 135 -6.17 -12.53 -13.71
CA ARG A 135 -4.88 -11.82 -13.83
C ARG A 135 -4.30 -11.48 -12.47
N GLN A 136 -5.18 -11.25 -11.50
CA GLN A 136 -4.84 -10.95 -10.12
C GLN A 136 -5.61 -11.87 -9.18
N LEU A 137 -4.89 -12.43 -8.20
CA LEU A 137 -5.47 -13.17 -7.09
C LEU A 137 -5.05 -12.52 -5.77
N ARG A 138 -6.02 -12.19 -4.91
CA ARG A 138 -5.80 -11.77 -3.53
C ARG A 138 -6.36 -12.83 -2.59
N VAL A 139 -5.52 -13.31 -1.67
CA VAL A 139 -5.89 -14.19 -0.57
C VAL A 139 -5.88 -13.35 0.70
N ALA A 140 -7.06 -13.09 1.25
CA ALA A 140 -7.28 -12.25 2.41
C ALA A 140 -8.52 -12.76 3.16
N THR A 141 -8.34 -13.86 3.89
CA THR A 141 -9.33 -14.50 4.74
C THR A 141 -9.87 -13.50 5.77
N GLU A 142 -11.18 -13.38 5.85
CA GLU A 142 -11.84 -12.57 6.90
C GLU A 142 -12.03 -13.43 8.16
N PRO A 143 -11.42 -13.06 9.31
CA PRO A 143 -11.55 -13.80 10.55
C PRO A 143 -13.00 -14.10 10.94
N ASP A 144 -13.88 -13.11 10.80
CA ASP A 144 -15.32 -13.22 11.12
C ASP A 144 -16.05 -14.29 10.29
N LEU A 145 -15.59 -14.57 9.06
CA LEU A 145 -16.17 -15.63 8.22
C LEU A 145 -15.72 -17.01 8.68
N VAL A 146 -14.50 -17.14 9.19
CA VAL A 146 -13.99 -18.39 9.78
C VAL A 146 -14.71 -18.66 11.10
N VAL A 147 -14.81 -17.65 11.99
CA VAL A 147 -15.47 -17.76 13.29
C VAL A 147 -16.93 -18.15 13.13
N ARG A 148 -17.69 -17.44 12.28
CA ARG A 148 -19.11 -17.76 12.04
C ARG A 148 -19.30 -19.06 11.27
N GLY A 149 -18.41 -19.38 10.33
CA GLY A 149 -18.50 -20.58 9.51
C GLY A 149 -18.30 -21.88 10.30
N HIS A 150 -17.53 -21.81 11.39
CA HIS A 150 -17.22 -22.97 12.25
C HIS A 150 -17.83 -22.88 13.66
N ASP A 151 -18.62 -21.84 13.94
CA ASP A 151 -19.29 -21.65 15.22
C ASP A 151 -18.30 -21.64 16.42
N LEU A 152 -17.28 -20.79 16.33
CA LEU A 152 -16.18 -20.72 17.30
C LEU A 152 -16.47 -19.82 18.52
N GLU A 153 -17.58 -19.07 18.50
CA GLU A 153 -18.02 -18.17 19.59
C GLU A 153 -19.40 -18.55 20.16
N PRO A 154 -19.46 -19.55 21.04
CA PRO A 154 -20.60 -19.64 21.93
C PRO A 154 -20.20 -19.82 23.39
N ASP A 155 -20.87 -19.02 24.23
CA ASP A 155 -20.59 -18.87 25.65
C ASP A 155 -20.90 -20.15 26.47
N ASP A 156 -21.68 -21.08 25.90
CA ASP A 156 -22.21 -22.26 26.60
C ASP A 156 -21.45 -23.57 26.32
N TYR A 157 -20.40 -23.56 25.50
CA TYR A 157 -19.67 -24.79 25.17
C TYR A 157 -18.80 -25.29 26.32
N SER A 158 -18.80 -26.62 26.51
CA SER A 158 -17.77 -27.29 27.32
C SER A 158 -16.38 -27.15 26.68
N ASP A 159 -15.32 -27.30 27.48
CA ASP A 159 -13.94 -27.21 26.97
C ASP A 159 -13.64 -28.24 25.87
N ASP A 160 -14.19 -29.46 25.97
CA ASP A 160 -14.04 -30.52 24.97
C ASP A 160 -14.74 -30.17 23.64
N GLU A 161 -15.94 -29.60 23.70
CA GLU A 161 -16.68 -29.14 22.51
C GLU A 161 -15.96 -27.99 21.82
N ARG A 162 -15.43 -27.04 22.59
CA ARG A 162 -14.61 -25.94 22.06
C ARG A 162 -13.39 -26.50 21.34
N ASP A 163 -12.61 -27.36 21.99
CA ASP A 163 -11.41 -27.93 21.38
C ASP A 163 -11.73 -28.74 20.10
N SER A 164 -12.85 -29.48 20.06
CA SER A 164 -13.32 -30.15 18.85
C SER A 164 -13.60 -29.17 17.71
N LYS A 165 -14.36 -28.10 17.97
CA LYS A 165 -14.70 -27.07 16.98
C LYS A 165 -13.46 -26.35 16.44
N TRP A 166 -12.51 -26.03 17.31
CA TRP A 166 -11.22 -25.44 16.90
C TRP A 166 -10.40 -26.40 16.03
N ASN A 167 -10.43 -27.70 16.31
CA ASN A 167 -9.75 -28.71 15.49
C ASN A 167 -10.43 -28.87 14.12
N ASP A 168 -11.76 -28.85 14.06
CA ASP A 168 -12.52 -28.90 12.81
C ASP A 168 -12.23 -27.67 11.94
N ALA A 169 -12.25 -26.48 12.53
CA ALA A 169 -11.89 -25.24 11.83
C ALA A 169 -10.44 -25.27 11.33
N HIS A 170 -9.51 -25.76 12.16
CA HIS A 170 -8.11 -25.94 11.78
C HIS A 170 -7.97 -26.89 10.58
N SER A 171 -8.64 -28.04 10.63
CA SER A 171 -8.64 -29.04 9.55
C SER A 171 -9.26 -28.48 8.26
N ALA A 172 -10.39 -27.78 8.35
CA ALA A 172 -11.02 -27.14 7.20
C ALA A 172 -10.13 -26.05 6.58
N PHE A 173 -9.45 -25.25 7.40
CA PHE A 173 -8.60 -24.17 6.92
C PHE A 173 -7.25 -24.67 6.38
N TYR A 174 -6.43 -25.28 7.24
CA TYR A 174 -5.08 -25.73 6.88
C TYR A 174 -5.07 -27.05 6.09
N GLY A 175 -6.06 -27.91 6.28
CA GLY A 175 -6.14 -29.21 5.61
C GLY A 175 -6.87 -29.19 4.26
N ALA A 176 -7.78 -28.23 4.03
CA ALA A 176 -8.55 -28.16 2.79
C ALA A 176 -8.43 -26.81 2.07
N TYR A 177 -8.75 -25.69 2.74
CA TYR A 177 -8.81 -24.38 2.10
C TYR A 177 -7.47 -23.92 1.54
N LEU A 178 -6.43 -23.87 2.38
CA LEU A 178 -5.10 -23.43 1.95
C LEU A 178 -4.50 -24.33 0.86
N PRO A 179 -4.49 -25.68 0.99
CA PRO A 179 -4.03 -26.55 -0.08
C PRO A 179 -4.82 -26.38 -1.39
N THR A 180 -6.12 -26.11 -1.32
CA THR A 180 -6.93 -25.86 -2.52
C THR A 180 -6.49 -24.60 -3.25
N ILE A 181 -6.17 -23.52 -2.53
CA ILE A 181 -5.63 -22.30 -3.12
C ILE A 181 -4.26 -22.57 -3.78
N GLN A 182 -3.36 -23.28 -3.09
CA GLN A 182 -2.04 -23.64 -3.62
C GLN A 182 -2.14 -24.43 -4.93
N ASN A 183 -3.06 -25.42 -4.97
CA ASN A 183 -3.36 -26.17 -6.17
C ASN A 183 -3.90 -25.29 -7.31
N VAL A 184 -4.86 -24.40 -7.02
CA VAL A 184 -5.41 -23.47 -8.02
C VAL A 184 -4.32 -22.56 -8.60
N VAL A 185 -3.45 -21.99 -7.76
CA VAL A 185 -2.34 -21.13 -8.20
C VAL A 185 -1.36 -21.90 -9.09
N SER A 186 -1.05 -23.15 -8.75
CA SER A 186 -0.04 -23.93 -9.49
C SER A 186 -0.51 -24.45 -10.84
N CYS A 187 -1.81 -24.72 -11.04
CA CYS A 187 -2.28 -25.41 -12.24
C CYS A 187 -3.51 -24.81 -12.95
N SER A 188 -4.29 -23.93 -12.32
CA SER A 188 -5.57 -23.47 -12.88
C SER A 188 -5.50 -22.11 -13.56
N LEU A 189 -4.51 -21.28 -13.23
CA LEU A 189 -4.45 -19.87 -13.56
C LEU A 189 -3.31 -19.53 -14.55
N PRO A 190 -3.45 -19.84 -15.86
CA PRO A 190 -2.36 -19.71 -16.84
C PRO A 190 -1.97 -18.26 -17.15
N ASN A 191 -2.78 -17.29 -16.74
CA ASN A 191 -2.56 -15.87 -17.01
C ASN A 191 -2.35 -15.05 -15.72
N LEU A 192 -2.18 -15.71 -14.57
CA LEU A 192 -1.97 -15.05 -13.28
C LEU A 192 -0.66 -14.26 -13.31
N ARG A 193 -0.76 -12.94 -13.13
CA ARG A 193 0.38 -12.02 -13.14
C ARG A 193 0.71 -11.51 -11.75
N LEU A 194 -0.32 -11.24 -10.94
CA LEU A 194 -0.21 -10.70 -9.59
C LEU A 194 -0.84 -11.64 -8.56
N LEU A 195 -0.03 -12.08 -7.59
CA LEU A 195 -0.52 -12.79 -6.40
C LEU A 195 -0.27 -11.92 -5.17
N ILE A 196 -1.33 -11.66 -4.41
CA ILE A 196 -1.28 -11.00 -3.11
C ILE A 196 -1.76 -11.99 -2.07
N TRP A 197 -0.91 -12.32 -1.10
CA TRP A 197 -1.23 -13.18 0.01
C TRP A 197 -1.12 -12.37 1.30
N GLU A 198 -2.21 -12.25 2.04
CA GLU A 198 -2.30 -11.41 3.24
C GLU A 198 -2.69 -12.18 4.50
N ASP A 199 -3.04 -13.45 4.36
CA ASP A 199 -3.36 -14.30 5.51
C ASP A 199 -2.12 -14.50 6.39
N ASN A 200 -2.31 -14.36 7.71
CA ASN A 200 -1.29 -14.62 8.72
C ASN A 200 -1.12 -16.13 8.92
N VAL A 201 -0.53 -16.80 7.94
CA VAL A 201 -0.45 -18.27 7.88
C VAL A 201 0.98 -18.76 7.91
N GLN A 202 1.15 -19.92 8.55
CA GLN A 202 2.40 -20.66 8.48
C GLN A 202 2.52 -21.38 7.13
N VAL A 203 3.65 -21.19 6.44
CA VAL A 203 3.93 -21.83 5.15
C VAL A 203 5.19 -22.71 5.20
N ASP A 204 5.23 -23.69 4.31
CA ASP A 204 6.32 -24.65 4.14
C ASP A 204 6.97 -24.56 2.75
N GLU A 205 7.91 -25.46 2.46
CA GLU A 205 8.58 -25.53 1.15
C GLU A 205 7.60 -25.81 0.00
N CYS A 206 6.57 -26.64 0.24
CA CYS A 206 5.56 -27.01 -0.75
C CYS A 206 4.80 -25.79 -1.26
N PHE A 207 4.42 -24.88 -0.37
CA PHE A 207 3.78 -23.61 -0.74
C PHE A 207 4.57 -22.84 -1.80
N PHE A 208 5.88 -22.68 -1.59
CA PHE A 208 6.74 -21.95 -2.54
C PHE A 208 6.96 -22.74 -3.83
N HIS A 209 7.11 -24.06 -3.76
CA HIS A 209 7.17 -24.91 -4.95
C HIS A 209 5.94 -24.76 -5.84
N ASP A 210 4.75 -24.62 -5.27
CA ASP A 210 3.51 -24.46 -6.03
C ASP A 210 3.38 -23.06 -6.63
N ILE A 211 3.76 -22.02 -5.90
CA ILE A 211 3.80 -20.65 -6.43
C ILE A 211 4.80 -20.55 -7.58
N MET A 212 5.98 -21.19 -7.48
CA MET A 212 7.02 -21.14 -8.53
C MET A 212 6.61 -21.83 -9.84
N LYS A 213 5.59 -22.70 -9.84
CA LYS A 213 5.03 -23.31 -11.06
C LYS A 213 4.17 -22.33 -11.87
N SER A 214 3.72 -21.24 -11.25
CA SER A 214 2.81 -20.28 -11.86
C SER A 214 3.55 -19.20 -12.68
N PRO A 215 2.85 -18.48 -13.58
CA PRO A 215 3.44 -17.42 -14.42
C PRO A 215 3.52 -16.06 -13.70
N ILE A 216 3.47 -16.04 -12.36
CA ILE A 216 3.47 -14.81 -11.57
C ILE A 216 4.69 -13.95 -11.89
N GLN A 217 4.43 -12.65 -12.07
CA GLN A 217 5.45 -11.62 -12.24
C GLN A 217 5.52 -10.69 -11.03
N TYR A 218 4.43 -10.58 -10.28
CA TYR A 218 4.33 -9.73 -9.10
C TYR A 218 3.81 -10.54 -7.92
N LEU A 219 4.63 -10.67 -6.89
CA LEU A 219 4.31 -11.45 -5.71
C LEU A 219 4.34 -10.55 -4.48
N LYS A 220 3.24 -10.54 -3.72
CA LYS A 220 3.19 -9.90 -2.41
C LYS A 220 2.85 -10.91 -1.34
N LEU A 221 3.80 -11.15 -0.45
CA LEU A 221 3.64 -12.00 0.73
C LEU A 221 3.63 -11.10 1.96
N ARG A 222 2.45 -10.91 2.55
CA ARG A 222 2.26 -10.12 3.76
C ARG A 222 1.97 -11.05 4.92
N HIS A 223 2.66 -10.85 6.04
CA HIS A 223 2.40 -11.54 7.30
C HIS A 223 2.56 -13.06 7.22
N ILE A 224 3.40 -13.55 6.31
CA ILE A 224 3.65 -14.98 6.18
C ILE A 224 4.57 -15.43 7.31
N LYS A 225 4.16 -16.50 8.00
CA LYS A 225 4.92 -17.09 9.09
C LYS A 225 5.71 -18.29 8.64
N VAL A 226 6.90 -18.45 9.21
CA VAL A 226 7.77 -19.61 9.01
C VAL A 226 8.01 -20.29 10.35
N ALA A 227 7.88 -21.62 10.39
CA ALA A 227 8.13 -22.40 11.61
C ALA A 227 9.51 -23.05 11.65
N GLU A 228 10.16 -23.27 10.51
CA GLU A 228 11.45 -23.96 10.40
C GLU A 228 12.38 -23.24 9.42
N GLU A 229 13.69 -23.34 9.61
CA GLU A 229 14.66 -22.77 8.67
C GLU A 229 14.83 -23.70 7.47
N TYR A 230 14.50 -23.21 6.27
CA TYR A 230 14.69 -23.95 5.02
C TYR A 230 15.06 -23.00 3.88
N GLN A 231 15.59 -23.58 2.81
CA GLN A 231 15.82 -22.92 1.53
C GLN A 231 14.92 -23.57 0.48
N VAL A 232 14.47 -22.77 -0.47
CA VAL A 232 13.73 -23.27 -1.63
C VAL A 232 14.62 -23.32 -2.86
N SER A 233 14.38 -24.30 -3.72
CA SER A 233 15.05 -24.41 -5.02
C SER A 233 14.03 -24.53 -6.13
N LEU A 234 14.45 -24.32 -7.38
CA LEU A 234 13.55 -24.54 -8.51
C LEU A 234 13.15 -26.02 -8.57
N PRO A 235 11.86 -26.32 -8.75
CA PRO A 235 11.41 -27.67 -8.99
C PRO A 235 12.20 -28.32 -10.14
N PRO A 236 12.50 -29.64 -10.11
CA PRO A 236 13.30 -30.32 -11.13
C PRO A 236 12.83 -30.12 -12.58
N LYS A 237 11.53 -29.85 -12.79
CA LYS A 237 10.95 -29.58 -14.13
C LYS A 237 11.20 -28.15 -14.63
N LEU A 238 11.66 -27.26 -13.76
CA LEU A 238 11.94 -25.85 -14.03
C LEU A 238 13.44 -25.54 -13.95
N THR A 239 14.29 -26.54 -13.67
CA THR A 239 15.75 -26.36 -13.61
C THR A 239 16.26 -25.80 -14.93
N GLY A 240 16.90 -24.63 -14.88
CA GLY A 240 17.40 -23.89 -16.04
C GLY A 240 16.51 -22.74 -16.52
N ARG A 241 15.30 -22.58 -15.98
CA ARG A 241 14.47 -21.37 -16.18
C ARG A 241 14.50 -20.50 -14.93
N ALA A 242 14.87 -19.24 -15.08
CA ALA A 242 14.73 -18.26 -13.99
C ALA A 242 13.24 -18.01 -13.70
N TRP A 243 12.89 -17.85 -12.43
CA TRP A 243 11.54 -17.45 -12.04
C TRP A 243 11.29 -16.02 -12.58
N PRO A 244 10.27 -15.77 -13.43
CA PRO A 244 10.15 -14.51 -14.18
C PRO A 244 9.62 -13.35 -13.32
N LEU A 245 9.84 -13.41 -12.01
CA LEU A 245 9.34 -12.47 -11.04
C LEU A 245 10.03 -11.11 -11.18
N GLN A 246 9.24 -10.07 -11.45
CA GLN A 246 9.68 -8.70 -11.64
C GLN A 246 9.52 -7.85 -10.37
N SER A 247 8.50 -8.12 -9.56
CA SER A 247 8.30 -7.44 -8.28
C SER A 247 8.07 -8.44 -7.16
N LEU A 248 8.77 -8.25 -6.06
CA LEU A 248 8.65 -9.08 -4.87
C LEU A 248 8.48 -8.20 -3.63
N TYR A 249 7.40 -8.46 -2.89
CA TYR A 249 7.20 -7.95 -1.53
C TYR A 249 7.28 -9.11 -0.54
N LEU A 250 8.24 -9.03 0.37
CA LEU A 250 8.47 -9.99 1.44
C LEU A 250 8.25 -9.33 2.79
N ALA A 251 7.23 -9.77 3.52
CA ALA A 251 7.12 -9.53 4.96
C ALA A 251 6.91 -10.89 5.62
N LEU A 252 8.03 -11.52 6.00
CA LEU A 252 8.06 -12.83 6.65
C LEU A 252 8.40 -12.66 8.14
N SER A 253 7.80 -13.48 8.99
CA SER A 253 8.10 -13.50 10.42
C SER A 253 8.16 -14.94 10.95
N TRP A 254 8.72 -15.12 12.15
CA TRP A 254 8.72 -16.41 12.82
C TRP A 254 7.41 -16.68 13.56
N THR A 255 6.95 -17.93 13.51
CA THR A 255 5.93 -18.41 14.45
C THR A 255 6.57 -18.57 15.82
N TRP A 256 6.16 -17.76 16.80
CA TRP A 256 6.68 -17.86 18.17
C TRP A 256 5.97 -18.98 18.93
N LEU A 257 6.65 -20.11 19.13
CA LEU A 257 6.13 -21.28 19.86
C LEU A 257 6.96 -21.55 21.13
N GLY A 258 7.08 -20.54 22.02
CA GLY A 258 7.73 -20.68 23.33
C GLY A 258 9.26 -20.56 23.33
N GLU A 259 9.93 -21.20 24.31
CA GLU A 259 11.37 -21.11 24.59
C GLU A 259 12.27 -21.87 23.57
N SER A 260 12.01 -21.72 22.27
CA SER A 260 12.86 -22.27 21.21
C SER A 260 14.05 -21.36 20.86
N PRO A 261 15.15 -21.93 20.32
CA PRO A 261 16.34 -21.17 19.96
C PRO A 261 16.03 -20.10 18.92
N VAL A 262 16.88 -19.09 18.89
CA VAL A 262 16.84 -17.97 17.95
C VAL A 262 16.87 -18.49 16.49
N ARG A 263 15.82 -18.25 15.70
CA ARG A 263 15.67 -18.70 14.29
C ARG A 263 15.56 -17.50 13.34
N SER A 264 16.01 -17.63 12.10
CA SER A 264 16.11 -16.55 11.10
C SER A 264 15.41 -16.85 9.78
N THR A 265 14.53 -15.95 9.28
CA THR A 265 13.83 -16.12 7.99
C THR A 265 14.77 -15.95 6.80
N LEU A 266 16.03 -15.57 7.08
CA LEU A 266 17.03 -15.20 6.10
C LEU A 266 17.35 -16.32 5.09
N PRO A 267 17.49 -17.61 5.46
CA PRO A 267 17.75 -18.68 4.48
C PRO A 267 16.67 -18.73 3.39
N LEU A 268 15.39 -18.66 3.79
CA LEU A 268 14.26 -18.64 2.86
C LEU A 268 14.30 -17.38 1.99
N CYS A 269 14.41 -16.19 2.59
CA CYS A 269 14.48 -14.93 1.85
C CYS A 269 15.61 -14.92 0.82
N ILE A 270 16.83 -15.32 1.21
CA ILE A 270 17.99 -15.37 0.32
C ILE A 270 17.78 -16.38 -0.81
N SER A 271 17.22 -17.56 -0.51
CA SER A 271 16.94 -18.55 -1.55
C SER A 271 15.91 -18.02 -2.57
N LEU A 272 14.83 -17.38 -2.14
CA LEU A 272 13.85 -16.75 -3.03
C LEU A 272 14.48 -15.65 -3.89
N LEU A 273 15.27 -14.77 -3.27
CA LEU A 273 15.97 -13.68 -3.96
C LEU A 273 16.94 -14.21 -5.02
N ARG A 274 17.67 -15.29 -4.72
CA ARG A 274 18.57 -15.96 -5.67
C ARG A 274 17.82 -16.46 -6.91
N LEU A 275 16.59 -16.96 -6.73
CA LEU A 275 15.78 -17.51 -7.83
C LEU A 275 15.20 -16.44 -8.77
N CYS A 276 14.99 -15.21 -8.28
CA CYS A 276 14.44 -14.11 -9.07
C CYS A 276 15.46 -13.01 -9.43
N ALA A 277 16.72 -13.09 -8.99
CA ALA A 277 17.69 -12.01 -9.14
C ALA A 277 17.87 -11.47 -10.58
N ALA A 278 17.81 -12.35 -11.58
CA ALA A 278 17.98 -11.98 -13.00
C ALA A 278 16.78 -11.22 -13.60
N SER A 279 15.58 -11.38 -13.01
CA SER A 279 14.32 -10.81 -13.50
C SER A 279 13.79 -9.67 -12.62
N LEU A 280 14.24 -9.58 -11.37
CA LEU A 280 13.70 -8.68 -10.36
C LEU A 280 14.02 -7.22 -10.67
N GLU A 281 12.97 -6.41 -10.78
CA GLU A 281 13.01 -4.96 -11.03
C GLU A 281 12.69 -4.16 -9.77
N SER A 282 11.85 -4.72 -8.88
CA SER A 282 11.42 -4.09 -7.64
C SER A 282 11.47 -5.08 -6.49
N LEU A 283 12.16 -4.74 -5.41
CA LEU A 283 12.19 -5.50 -4.17
C LEU A 283 11.73 -4.64 -3.01
N VAL A 284 10.75 -5.13 -2.25
CA VAL A 284 10.50 -4.65 -0.90
C VAL A 284 10.63 -5.78 0.08
N TRP A 285 11.54 -5.61 1.02
CA TRP A 285 11.84 -6.60 2.02
C TRP A 285 11.65 -5.94 3.39
N VAL A 286 10.59 -6.36 4.07
CA VAL A 286 10.20 -5.86 5.38
C VAL A 286 10.79 -6.79 6.44
N GLY A 287 11.54 -6.22 7.38
CA GLY A 287 12.03 -6.93 8.55
C GLY A 287 10.98 -7.00 9.67
N SER A 288 11.26 -7.84 10.66
CA SER A 288 10.51 -7.85 11.92
C SER A 288 11.07 -6.83 12.91
N LEU A 289 10.17 -6.20 13.68
CA LEU A 289 10.53 -5.33 14.80
C LEU A 289 10.82 -6.12 16.09
N THR A 290 10.68 -7.44 16.10
CA THR A 290 10.83 -8.25 17.31
C THR A 290 12.31 -8.43 17.68
N GLU A 291 12.65 -8.12 18.95
CA GLU A 291 14.02 -8.23 19.49
C GLU A 291 14.61 -9.65 19.34
N ALA A 292 13.76 -10.67 19.26
CA ALA A 292 14.16 -12.07 19.13
C ALA A 292 14.93 -12.37 17.83
N GLU A 293 14.63 -11.69 16.73
CA GLU A 293 15.32 -11.93 15.44
C GLU A 293 16.71 -11.27 15.37
N THR A 294 17.01 -10.33 16.26
CA THR A 294 18.25 -9.54 16.24
C THR A 294 19.49 -10.32 16.72
N LYS A 295 19.28 -11.48 17.36
CA LYS A 295 20.34 -12.35 17.90
C LYS A 295 20.64 -13.57 17.02
N CYS A 296 20.02 -13.67 15.84
CA CYS A 296 20.16 -14.88 15.01
C CYS A 296 21.55 -14.99 14.41
N HIS A 297 22.31 -16.00 14.86
CA HIS A 297 23.52 -16.44 14.19
C HIS A 297 23.13 -17.36 13.04
N VAL A 298 23.28 -16.87 11.81
CA VAL A 298 23.06 -17.67 10.59
C VAL A 298 24.38 -18.37 10.25
N GLU A 299 24.81 -19.31 11.10
CA GLU A 299 26.00 -20.13 10.84
C GLU A 299 25.64 -21.29 9.88
N GLY A 300 26.50 -21.54 8.89
CA GLY A 300 26.38 -22.69 7.98
C GLY A 300 25.56 -22.47 6.70
N TRP A 301 24.87 -21.34 6.53
CA TRP A 301 24.11 -21.05 5.30
C TRP A 301 24.92 -20.23 4.29
N ASP A 302 24.82 -20.59 3.01
CA ASP A 302 25.31 -19.73 1.93
C ASP A 302 24.36 -18.55 1.71
N LEU A 303 24.77 -17.40 2.22
CA LEU A 303 24.08 -16.12 2.08
C LEU A 303 24.52 -15.33 0.83
N SER A 304 25.26 -15.96 -0.09
CA SER A 304 25.66 -15.33 -1.35
C SER A 304 24.44 -15.06 -2.24
N LEU A 305 24.38 -13.84 -2.76
CA LEU A 305 23.39 -13.45 -3.76
C LEU A 305 24.09 -13.12 -5.07
N PRO A 306 23.54 -13.54 -6.22
CA PRO A 306 23.97 -13.05 -7.52
C PRO A 306 23.65 -11.56 -7.68
N PRO A 307 24.27 -10.87 -8.65
CA PRO A 307 23.95 -9.47 -8.94
C PRO A 307 22.53 -9.32 -9.49
N PHE A 308 21.89 -8.21 -9.15
CA PHE A 308 20.55 -7.87 -9.62
C PHE A 308 20.60 -6.85 -10.76
N GLU A 309 20.79 -7.33 -11.99
CA GLU A 309 21.02 -6.46 -13.17
C GLU A 309 19.82 -5.56 -13.50
N ARG A 310 18.62 -5.99 -13.13
CA ARG A 310 17.35 -5.31 -13.45
C ARG A 310 16.77 -4.53 -12.29
N LEU A 311 17.32 -4.63 -11.08
CA LEU A 311 16.75 -3.95 -9.91
C LEU A 311 16.84 -2.44 -10.09
N ARG A 312 15.69 -1.77 -9.94
CA ARG A 312 15.51 -0.31 -10.03
C ARG A 312 14.91 0.26 -8.76
N ASP A 313 14.09 -0.51 -8.06
CA ASP A 313 13.40 -0.09 -6.86
C ASP A 313 13.75 -1.02 -5.70
N LEU A 314 14.34 -0.47 -4.64
CA LEU A 314 14.69 -1.22 -3.43
C LEU A 314 14.12 -0.52 -2.21
N GLN A 315 13.34 -1.25 -1.41
CA GLN A 315 12.87 -0.78 -0.11
C GLN A 315 13.18 -1.82 0.96
N MET A 316 13.76 -1.38 2.07
CA MET A 316 14.21 -2.26 3.12
C MET A 316 13.70 -1.84 4.51
N PRO A 317 12.37 -1.73 4.70
CA PRO A 317 11.85 -1.25 5.95
C PRO A 317 12.10 -2.19 7.11
N PHE A 318 12.57 -1.64 8.23
CA PHE A 318 12.81 -2.37 9.47
C PHE A 318 13.80 -3.55 9.36
N LEU A 319 14.60 -3.63 8.29
CA LEU A 319 15.58 -4.72 8.07
C LEU A 319 16.88 -4.58 8.86
N GLY A 320 17.08 -3.43 9.49
CA GLY A 320 18.32 -3.05 10.14
C GLY A 320 18.94 -4.10 11.07
N PRO A 321 18.16 -4.82 11.90
CA PRO A 321 18.70 -5.86 12.76
C PRO A 321 18.98 -7.20 12.06
N ILE A 322 18.32 -7.47 10.93
CA ILE A 322 18.34 -8.77 10.23
C ILE A 322 19.52 -8.84 9.27
N ILE A 323 19.85 -7.73 8.60
CA ILE A 323 20.93 -7.67 7.62
C ILE A 323 22.15 -6.98 8.24
N SER A 324 22.95 -7.75 8.98
CA SER A 324 24.25 -7.30 9.49
C SER A 324 25.41 -7.61 8.53
N GLY A 325 25.15 -8.37 7.45
CA GLY A 325 26.17 -8.81 6.49
C GLY A 325 26.34 -7.86 5.30
N THR A 326 27.58 -7.40 5.06
CA THR A 326 27.93 -6.53 3.93
C THR A 326 27.60 -7.16 2.57
N ARG A 327 27.68 -8.49 2.44
CA ARG A 327 27.47 -9.21 1.16
C ARG A 327 26.07 -9.06 0.58
N VAL A 328 25.03 -9.05 1.42
CA VAL A 328 23.65 -8.87 0.95
C VAL A 328 23.46 -7.46 0.40
N LEU A 329 23.99 -6.46 1.12
CA LEU A 329 23.98 -5.07 0.66
C LEU A 329 24.81 -4.87 -0.61
N GLU A 330 25.95 -5.56 -0.75
CA GLU A 330 26.77 -5.53 -1.96
C GLU A 330 26.05 -6.12 -3.18
N ALA A 331 25.23 -7.15 -3.01
CA ALA A 331 24.44 -7.69 -4.11
C ALA A 331 23.28 -6.76 -4.50
N LEU A 332 22.59 -6.18 -3.53
CA LEU A 332 21.42 -5.32 -3.74
C LEU A 332 21.77 -3.89 -4.16
N ILE A 333 22.90 -3.37 -3.69
CA ILE A 333 23.40 -2.01 -3.93
C ILE A 333 24.87 -2.10 -4.38
N PRO A 334 25.16 -2.72 -5.54
CA PRO A 334 26.52 -3.00 -5.97
C PRO A 334 27.36 -1.72 -6.19
N PRO A 335 28.70 -1.84 -6.25
CA PRO A 335 29.60 -0.71 -6.51
C PRO A 335 29.31 -0.01 -7.85
N GLU A 336 30.00 1.11 -8.07
CA GLU A 336 29.77 1.98 -9.23
C GLU A 336 29.87 1.24 -10.57
N GLY A 337 29.00 1.61 -11.53
CA GLY A 337 28.91 0.98 -12.85
C GLY A 337 28.05 -0.29 -12.93
N GLN A 338 27.62 -0.86 -11.79
CA GLN A 338 26.76 -2.05 -11.74
C GLN A 338 25.42 -1.79 -11.04
N CYS A 339 25.27 -0.66 -10.36
CA CYS A 339 24.04 -0.27 -9.67
C CYS A 339 23.19 0.63 -10.56
N TYR A 340 21.95 0.22 -10.77
CA TYR A 340 20.97 0.90 -11.62
C TYR A 340 19.72 1.33 -10.84
N LEU A 341 19.83 1.37 -9.50
CA LEU A 341 18.73 1.78 -8.62
C LEU A 341 18.29 3.21 -8.96
N ARG A 342 16.99 3.37 -9.18
CA ARG A 342 16.30 4.66 -9.34
C ARG A 342 15.60 5.09 -8.07
N SER A 343 15.20 4.14 -7.23
CA SER A 343 14.53 4.38 -5.96
C SER A 343 15.15 3.54 -4.85
N LEU A 344 15.42 4.18 -3.72
CA LEU A 344 15.96 3.54 -2.52
C LEU A 344 15.19 3.99 -1.28
N SER A 345 14.64 3.05 -0.50
CA SER A 345 14.13 3.28 0.86
C SER A 345 15.00 2.57 1.88
N VAL A 346 15.57 3.32 2.81
CA VAL A 346 16.54 2.82 3.80
C VAL A 346 16.40 3.53 5.14
N ASP A 347 16.77 2.83 6.21
CA ASP A 347 17.05 3.39 7.52
C ASP A 347 18.52 3.85 7.58
N LEU A 348 18.74 5.17 7.65
CA LEU A 348 20.09 5.76 7.74
C LEU A 348 20.58 5.92 9.18
N ASP A 349 19.75 5.66 10.20
CA ASP A 349 20.19 5.60 11.59
C ASP A 349 20.77 4.21 11.92
N ASN A 350 20.35 3.18 11.18
CA ASN A 350 20.89 1.84 11.34
C ASN A 350 22.42 1.76 11.03
N PRO A 351 23.24 1.20 11.94
CA PRO A 351 24.69 1.06 11.77
C PRO A 351 25.15 0.28 10.53
N SER A 352 24.49 -0.82 10.22
CA SER A 352 24.82 -1.68 9.09
C SER A 352 24.61 -0.95 7.76
N PHE A 353 23.48 -0.25 7.62
CA PHE A 353 23.17 0.52 6.42
C PHE A 353 24.06 1.76 6.29
N HIS A 354 24.17 2.61 7.31
CA HIS A 354 24.91 3.87 7.15
C HIS A 354 26.41 3.63 6.95
N GLY A 355 27.00 2.62 7.60
CA GLY A 355 28.41 2.28 7.43
C GLY A 355 28.72 1.82 6.01
N TYR A 356 27.84 1.01 5.42
CA TYR A 356 27.94 0.57 4.03
C TYR A 356 27.70 1.71 3.04
N LEU A 357 26.58 2.42 3.18
CA LEU A 357 26.16 3.48 2.26
C LEU A 357 27.15 4.65 2.25
N ARG A 358 27.76 4.97 3.40
CA ARG A 358 28.85 5.96 3.46
C ARG A 358 30.04 5.57 2.58
N LYS A 359 30.45 4.30 2.61
CA LYS A 359 31.53 3.79 1.75
C LYS A 359 31.10 3.72 0.29
N ARG A 360 29.84 3.35 0.05
CA ARG A 360 29.27 3.25 -1.29
C ARG A 360 29.19 4.59 -2.01
N GLY A 361 28.88 5.67 -1.27
CA GLY A 361 28.84 7.02 -1.80
C GLY A 361 27.71 7.24 -2.82
N ARG A 362 28.05 7.84 -3.96
CA ARG A 362 27.08 8.27 -4.98
C ARG A 362 26.51 7.08 -5.77
N ILE A 363 25.19 7.07 -5.97
CA ILE A 363 24.47 6.18 -6.87
C ILE A 363 23.94 7.05 -8.01
N THR A 364 24.61 7.02 -9.16
CA THR A 364 24.37 7.98 -10.26
C THR A 364 22.98 7.88 -10.90
N SER A 365 22.34 6.72 -10.82
CA SER A 365 21.00 6.49 -11.36
C SER A 365 19.87 6.86 -10.38
N LEU A 366 20.20 7.25 -9.15
CA LEU A 366 19.22 7.43 -8.08
C LEU A 366 18.40 8.70 -8.33
N GLN A 367 17.08 8.55 -8.38
CA GLN A 367 16.12 9.64 -8.58
C GLN A 367 15.31 9.90 -7.32
N ARG A 368 15.00 8.83 -6.56
CA ARG A 368 14.20 8.87 -5.34
C ARG A 368 14.97 8.28 -4.17
N LEU A 369 15.00 9.02 -3.07
CA LEU A 369 15.50 8.56 -1.79
C LEU A 369 14.42 8.72 -0.72
N VAL A 370 14.05 7.61 -0.09
CA VAL A 370 13.19 7.58 1.10
C VAL A 370 14.08 7.19 2.28
N VAL A 371 14.08 8.03 3.31
CA VAL A 371 14.83 7.80 4.54
C VAL A 371 13.82 7.53 5.64
N GLU A 372 13.79 6.29 6.11
CA GLU A 372 12.81 5.86 7.11
C GLU A 372 13.10 6.48 8.48
N THR A 373 14.38 6.49 8.84
CA THR A 373 14.90 7.15 10.04
C THR A 373 16.22 7.82 9.71
N LEU A 374 16.40 9.05 10.19
CA LEU A 374 17.62 9.81 10.05
C LEU A 374 18.24 10.13 11.42
N GLY A 375 19.36 9.45 11.69
CA GLY A 375 20.13 9.61 12.91
C GLY A 375 21.02 10.86 12.97
N PRO A 376 21.59 11.17 14.14
CA PRO A 376 22.56 12.26 14.28
C PRO A 376 23.93 11.93 13.66
N ALA A 377 24.17 10.66 13.31
CA ALA A 377 25.45 10.17 12.79
C ALA A 377 25.86 10.88 11.49
N ASN A 378 27.12 11.32 11.42
CA ASN A 378 27.63 12.03 10.25
C ASN A 378 27.59 11.18 8.95
N GLY A 379 27.72 9.85 9.07
CA GLY A 379 27.70 8.96 7.92
C GLY A 379 26.40 9.01 7.10
N ALA A 380 25.26 9.24 7.75
CA ALA A 380 23.98 9.41 7.07
C ALA A 380 23.96 10.65 6.16
N PHE A 381 24.50 11.77 6.66
CA PHE A 381 24.58 13.02 5.90
C PHE A 381 25.64 13.00 4.81
N ASP A 382 26.72 12.24 5.00
CA ASP A 382 27.74 12.04 3.96
C ASP A 382 27.13 11.36 2.72
N PHE A 383 26.33 10.31 2.93
CA PHE A 383 25.61 9.63 1.86
C PHE A 383 24.57 10.54 1.18
N LEU A 384 23.81 11.32 1.96
CA LEU A 384 22.86 12.30 1.42
C LEU A 384 23.56 13.31 0.51
N LYS A 385 24.67 13.91 0.98
CA LYS A 385 25.47 14.87 0.20
C LYS A 385 26.03 14.26 -1.09
N ALA A 386 26.44 13.00 -1.07
CA ALA A 386 26.94 12.31 -2.25
C ALA A 386 25.86 12.15 -3.35
N ASN A 387 24.57 12.21 -2.96
CA ASN A 387 23.41 12.00 -3.83
C ASN A 387 22.54 13.27 -3.96
N ASP A 388 23.19 14.42 -4.08
CA ASP A 388 22.57 15.75 -4.29
C ASP A 388 21.70 15.92 -5.54
N HIS A 389 21.84 15.00 -6.51
CA HIS A 389 21.13 15.01 -7.78
C HIS A 389 19.71 14.42 -7.73
N VAL A 390 19.30 13.82 -6.61
CA VAL A 390 17.98 13.19 -6.49
C VAL A 390 16.85 14.21 -6.68
N SER A 391 15.79 13.79 -7.36
CA SER A 391 14.61 14.62 -7.62
C SER A 391 13.54 14.48 -6.54
N THR A 392 13.56 13.39 -5.77
CA THR A 392 12.56 13.13 -4.72
C THR A 392 13.25 12.70 -3.43
N LEU A 393 12.93 13.41 -2.34
CA LEU A 393 13.40 13.09 -0.99
C LEU A 393 12.21 13.01 -0.02
N SER A 394 12.12 11.91 0.70
CA SER A 394 11.11 11.71 1.74
C SER A 394 11.79 11.28 3.04
N ILE A 395 11.54 11.99 4.14
CA ILE A 395 12.00 11.58 5.48
C ILE A 395 10.78 11.19 6.30
N LEU A 396 10.72 9.93 6.73
CA LEU A 396 9.58 9.42 7.47
C LEU A 396 9.67 9.78 8.96
N TYR A 397 8.48 9.84 9.57
CA TYR A 397 8.21 10.42 10.88
C TYR A 397 8.90 9.73 12.05
N TYR A 398 8.93 8.40 12.04
CA TYR A 398 8.81 7.62 13.27
C TYR A 398 9.98 7.78 14.27
N ARG A 399 11.14 8.32 13.86
CA ARG A 399 12.32 8.43 14.73
C ARG A 399 13.25 9.64 14.45
N THR A 400 12.95 10.49 13.48
CA THR A 400 13.83 11.63 13.15
C THR A 400 13.53 12.83 14.05
N SER A 401 14.53 13.36 14.76
CA SER A 401 14.32 14.54 15.61
C SER A 401 14.08 15.82 14.79
N SER A 402 13.19 16.69 15.26
CA SER A 402 12.91 18.01 14.65
C SER A 402 14.18 18.87 14.49
N ASP A 403 15.14 18.71 15.41
CA ASP A 403 16.40 19.47 15.41
C ASP A 403 17.35 18.96 14.32
N ILE A 404 17.39 17.65 14.06
CA ILE A 404 18.12 17.07 12.93
C ILE A 404 17.56 17.60 11.59
N LEU A 405 16.24 17.60 11.43
CA LEU A 405 15.62 18.11 10.21
C LEU A 405 15.98 19.59 9.98
N THR A 406 15.81 20.42 11.01
CA THR A 406 15.92 21.87 10.91
C THR A 406 17.37 22.34 10.81
N ASN A 407 18.25 21.82 11.68
CA ASN A 407 19.60 22.37 11.85
C ASN A 407 20.66 21.61 11.04
N ARG A 408 20.33 20.44 10.48
CA ARG A 408 21.28 19.64 9.72
C ARG A 408 20.82 19.32 8.31
N LEU A 409 19.64 18.73 8.16
CA LEU A 409 19.16 18.29 6.84
C LEU A 409 18.85 19.48 5.93
N LEU A 410 17.96 20.38 6.35
CA LEU A 410 17.52 21.51 5.53
C LEU A 410 18.66 22.44 5.05
N PRO A 411 19.68 22.76 5.88
CA PRO A 411 20.85 23.48 5.40
C PRO A 411 21.59 22.77 4.26
N ILE A 412 21.70 21.43 4.30
CA ILE A 412 22.32 20.65 3.23
C ILE A 412 21.49 20.73 1.95
N LEU A 413 20.17 20.53 2.08
CA LEU A 413 19.24 20.60 0.95
C LEU A 413 19.32 21.97 0.27
N SER A 414 19.21 23.05 1.05
CA SER A 414 19.24 24.44 0.54
C SER A 414 20.49 24.80 -0.27
N ARG A 415 21.62 24.13 0.01
CA ARG A 415 22.92 24.44 -0.59
C ARG A 415 23.24 23.59 -1.82
N SER A 416 22.72 22.37 -1.88
CA SER A 416 23.25 21.35 -2.82
C SER A 416 22.19 20.70 -3.69
N PHE A 417 20.92 20.68 -3.28
CA PHE A 417 19.88 19.89 -3.94
C PHE A 417 19.10 20.70 -4.98
N THR A 418 19.75 21.03 -6.10
CA THR A 418 19.17 21.88 -7.15
C THR A 418 18.14 21.18 -8.03
N ASN A 419 18.11 19.84 -8.02
CA ASN A 419 17.19 19.03 -8.83
C ASN A 419 15.97 18.53 -8.06
N LEU A 420 15.86 18.88 -6.77
CA LEU A 420 14.82 18.35 -5.89
C LEU A 420 13.46 18.97 -6.26
N THR A 421 12.57 18.15 -6.83
CA THR A 421 11.23 18.56 -7.26
C THR A 421 10.14 18.11 -6.30
N SER A 422 10.39 17.08 -5.48
CA SER A 422 9.42 16.58 -4.50
C SER A 422 10.08 16.36 -3.14
N LEU A 423 9.48 16.95 -2.11
CA LEU A 423 9.97 16.89 -0.73
C LEU A 423 8.86 16.51 0.24
N ARG A 424 9.11 15.48 1.04
CA ARG A 424 8.27 15.11 2.19
C ARG A 424 9.06 15.19 3.49
N LEU A 425 8.53 15.94 4.46
CA LEU A 425 9.11 16.08 5.80
C LEU A 425 8.02 16.03 6.86
N THR A 426 8.30 15.32 7.96
CA THR A 426 7.43 15.30 9.14
C THR A 426 8.21 15.68 10.40
N TRP A 427 7.73 16.68 11.15
CA TRP A 427 8.32 17.09 12.43
C TRP A 427 7.64 16.39 13.59
N LYS A 428 8.42 15.95 14.58
CA LYS A 428 7.87 15.35 15.81
C LYS A 428 7.12 16.36 16.69
N LYS A 429 7.61 17.60 16.75
CA LYS A 429 6.95 18.69 17.51
C LYS A 429 5.73 19.20 16.72
N PRO A 430 4.65 19.67 17.39
CA PRO A 430 3.42 20.16 16.75
C PRO A 430 3.57 21.52 16.05
N ARG A 431 4.81 21.94 15.77
CA ARG A 431 5.14 23.20 15.11
C ARG A 431 6.35 23.05 14.23
N ILE A 432 6.27 23.60 13.02
CA ILE A 432 7.40 23.73 12.10
C ILE A 432 8.14 25.03 12.43
N PRO A 433 9.45 24.99 12.75
CA PRO A 433 10.22 26.19 13.07
C PRO A 433 10.30 27.16 11.90
N ALA A 434 10.28 28.48 12.18
CA ALA A 434 10.42 29.50 11.14
C ALA A 434 11.74 29.38 10.35
N GLU A 435 12.82 28.93 11.00
CA GLU A 435 14.08 28.66 10.32
C GLU A 435 13.96 27.52 9.30
N ALA A 436 13.18 26.47 9.59
CA ALA A 436 12.93 25.40 8.64
C ALA A 436 12.22 25.92 7.38
N LEU A 437 11.19 26.76 7.57
CA LEU A 437 10.48 27.41 6.47
C LEU A 437 11.40 28.30 5.63
N ARG A 438 12.31 29.04 6.27
CA ARG A 438 13.33 29.85 5.58
C ARG A 438 14.24 29.01 4.70
N TYR A 439 14.66 27.82 5.14
CA TYR A 439 15.44 26.92 4.27
C TYR A 439 14.59 26.37 3.13
N ILE A 440 13.35 25.95 3.40
CA ILE A 440 12.44 25.43 2.36
C ILE A 440 12.22 26.46 1.27
N SER A 441 12.05 27.75 1.61
CA SER A 441 11.81 28.82 0.64
C SER A 441 12.95 29.03 -0.37
N THR A 442 14.15 28.49 -0.10
CA THR A 442 15.31 28.56 -1.01
C THR A 442 15.32 27.46 -2.08
N LEU A 443 14.51 26.41 -1.92
CA LEU A 443 14.48 25.24 -2.80
C LEU A 443 13.64 25.49 -4.06
N LYS A 444 14.14 26.32 -4.98
CA LYS A 444 13.39 26.84 -6.13
C LYS A 444 12.91 25.79 -7.13
N SER A 445 13.51 24.60 -7.14
CA SER A 445 13.13 23.48 -8.00
C SER A 445 11.89 22.72 -7.53
N LEU A 446 11.40 22.96 -6.31
CA LEU A 446 10.28 22.22 -5.75
C LEU A 446 8.99 22.44 -6.54
N GLU A 447 8.43 21.34 -7.04
CA GLU A 447 7.12 21.26 -7.65
C GLU A 447 6.06 20.72 -6.69
N GLN A 448 6.48 19.92 -5.70
CA GLN A 448 5.59 19.20 -4.80
C GLN A 448 6.14 19.19 -3.38
N ILE A 449 5.30 19.54 -2.40
CA ILE A 449 5.68 19.55 -0.98
C ILE A 449 4.64 18.81 -0.13
N TYR A 450 5.10 17.90 0.73
CA TYR A 450 4.30 17.35 1.82
C TYR A 450 4.96 17.74 3.14
N LEU A 451 4.19 18.40 4.00
CA LEU A 451 4.60 18.71 5.37
C LEU A 451 3.61 18.09 6.35
N SER A 452 4.13 17.61 7.45
CA SER A 452 3.33 17.24 8.61
C SER A 452 4.09 17.54 9.90
N ALA A 453 3.38 17.69 11.02
CA ALA A 453 4.00 17.93 12.30
C ALA A 453 3.18 17.30 13.44
N GLY A 454 3.81 17.12 14.61
CA GLY A 454 3.12 16.69 15.83
C GLY A 454 2.78 15.21 15.87
N ASN A 455 1.62 14.89 16.43
CA ASN A 455 1.13 13.53 16.52
C ASN A 455 0.76 13.00 15.13
N GLN A 456 1.30 11.83 14.77
CA GLN A 456 0.96 11.13 13.52
C GLN A 456 0.26 9.81 13.79
N ASP A 457 0.16 9.42 15.06
CA ASP A 457 -0.44 8.17 15.50
C ASP A 457 -1.89 8.47 15.90
N GLY A 458 -2.84 8.00 15.07
CA GLY A 458 -4.27 7.98 15.40
C GLY A 458 -5.08 9.24 15.07
N TYR A 459 -6.20 9.38 15.78
CA TYR A 459 -7.30 10.31 15.48
C TYR A 459 -7.13 11.73 16.05
N GLN A 460 -6.02 12.00 16.75
CA GLN A 460 -5.78 13.25 17.49
C GLN A 460 -4.60 14.04 16.90
N PRO A 461 -4.75 14.63 15.70
CA PRO A 461 -3.75 15.53 15.15
C PRO A 461 -3.67 16.81 15.98
N ASN A 462 -2.46 17.25 16.32
CA ASN A 462 -2.24 18.46 17.13
C ASN A 462 -1.44 19.55 16.42
N TRP A 463 -1.23 19.42 15.10
CA TRP A 463 -0.52 20.42 14.34
C TRP A 463 -1.45 21.54 13.86
N LEU A 464 -1.44 22.65 14.59
CA LEU A 464 -2.07 23.88 14.15
C LEU A 464 -1.22 24.55 13.06
N VAL A 465 -1.74 24.58 11.83
CA VAL A 465 -1.01 25.12 10.68
C VAL A 465 -0.97 26.65 10.72
N ASP A 466 0.24 27.22 10.74
CA ASP A 466 0.45 28.64 10.49
C ASP A 466 0.36 28.93 8.98
N HIS A 467 -0.87 29.08 8.48
CA HIS A 467 -1.12 29.29 7.05
C HIS A 467 -0.46 30.58 6.51
N ALA A 468 -0.29 31.61 7.35
CA ALA A 468 0.36 32.85 6.92
C ALA A 468 1.85 32.63 6.64
N ALA A 469 2.55 31.97 7.56
CA ALA A 469 3.96 31.63 7.36
C ALA A 469 4.16 30.67 6.17
N MET A 470 3.23 29.73 5.97
CA MET A 470 3.25 28.82 4.82
C MET A 470 3.07 29.54 3.49
N ARG A 471 2.09 30.44 3.36
CA ARG A 471 1.91 31.22 2.13
C ARG A 471 3.12 32.11 1.82
N GLN A 472 3.70 32.77 2.82
CA GLN A 472 4.92 33.57 2.67
C GLN A 472 6.11 32.71 2.19
N THR A 473 6.18 31.46 2.63
CA THR A 473 7.22 30.51 2.23
C THR A 473 7.00 30.02 0.81
N PHE A 474 5.77 29.61 0.48
CA PHE A 474 5.43 28.99 -0.80
C PHE A 474 5.36 29.98 -1.95
N SER A 475 5.06 31.25 -1.70
CA SER A 475 5.16 32.32 -2.72
C SER A 475 6.58 32.48 -3.28
N GLN A 476 7.59 32.05 -2.53
CA GLN A 476 8.99 32.07 -2.98
C GLN A 476 9.38 30.83 -3.81
N LEU A 477 8.47 29.88 -4.03
CA LEU A 477 8.71 28.63 -4.74
C LEU A 477 8.05 28.65 -6.12
N PRO A 478 8.75 29.15 -7.16
CA PRO A 478 8.12 29.50 -8.44
C PRO A 478 7.50 28.30 -9.17
N ASN A 479 8.01 27.09 -8.90
CA ASN A 479 7.58 25.87 -9.58
C ASN A 479 6.53 25.08 -8.79
N LEU A 480 6.06 25.54 -7.63
CA LEU A 480 5.19 24.75 -6.75
C LEU A 480 3.80 24.48 -7.35
N ARG A 481 3.58 23.23 -7.79
CA ARG A 481 2.32 22.78 -8.40
C ARG A 481 1.37 22.12 -7.41
N LYS A 482 1.91 21.52 -6.35
CA LYS A 482 1.13 20.73 -5.37
C LYS A 482 1.68 20.88 -3.97
N PHE A 483 0.81 20.96 -2.97
CA PHE A 483 1.23 20.76 -1.59
C PHE A 483 0.19 20.03 -0.75
N ALA A 484 0.67 19.36 0.29
CA ALA A 484 -0.14 18.66 1.28
C ALA A 484 0.32 19.01 2.70
N PHE A 485 -0.65 19.35 3.56
CA PHE A 485 -0.53 19.33 5.01
C PHE A 485 -1.33 18.14 5.50
N ALA A 486 -0.64 17.16 6.07
CA ALA A 486 -1.28 15.98 6.63
C ALA A 486 -1.22 16.01 8.15
N TYR A 487 -2.18 15.36 8.81
CA TYR A 487 -2.31 15.39 10.27
C TYR A 487 -2.33 16.82 10.83
N ASP A 488 -2.91 17.75 10.07
CA ASP A 488 -3.19 19.09 10.53
C ASP A 488 -4.46 19.13 11.38
N THR A 489 -4.60 20.19 12.17
CA THR A 489 -5.81 20.51 12.92
C THR A 489 -6.06 22.01 12.93
N TYR A 490 -7.24 22.41 13.44
CA TYR A 490 -7.71 23.78 13.43
C TYR A 490 -8.34 24.18 14.76
N ASP A 491 -8.39 25.48 14.99
CA ASP A 491 -9.08 26.05 16.14
C ASP A 491 -10.59 26.19 15.85
N ASN A 492 -11.41 25.75 16.82
CA ASN A 492 -12.86 25.92 16.86
C ASN A 492 -13.29 27.31 17.37
N GLY A 493 -12.36 28.13 17.86
CA GLY A 493 -12.61 29.43 18.48
C GLY A 493 -13.23 29.34 19.87
N GLN A 494 -13.19 28.15 20.50
CA GLN A 494 -13.72 27.91 21.83
C GLN A 494 -12.58 27.82 22.84
N PRO A 495 -12.59 28.60 23.94
CA PRO A 495 -11.48 28.67 24.89
C PRO A 495 -11.11 27.35 25.57
N GLU A 496 -12.04 26.40 25.65
CA GLU A 496 -11.89 25.11 26.35
C GLU A 496 -11.75 23.91 25.41
N SER A 497 -11.74 24.13 24.08
CA SER A 497 -11.63 23.04 23.10
C SER A 497 -10.15 22.75 22.81
N ASP A 498 -9.72 21.55 23.17
CA ASP A 498 -8.42 21.01 22.78
C ASP A 498 -8.39 20.80 21.25
N VAL A 499 -7.35 21.33 20.59
CA VAL A 499 -7.24 21.30 19.13
C VAL A 499 -7.13 19.87 18.58
N GLU A 500 -6.70 18.92 19.40
CA GLU A 500 -6.67 17.48 19.12
C GLU A 500 -8.03 16.92 18.71
N PHE A 501 -9.11 17.46 19.25
CA PHE A 501 -10.47 16.96 19.06
C PHE A 501 -11.27 17.75 18.04
N TYR A 502 -10.64 18.66 17.29
CA TYR A 502 -11.31 19.49 16.27
C TYR A 502 -12.25 18.71 15.36
N TYR A 503 -11.80 17.53 14.89
CA TYR A 503 -12.53 16.66 13.97
C TYR A 503 -13.51 15.68 14.65
N GLU A 504 -13.40 15.51 15.96
CA GLU A 504 -14.24 14.60 16.76
C GLU A 504 -15.38 15.35 17.44
N ASP A 505 -15.06 16.45 18.15
CA ASP A 505 -16.02 17.25 18.90
C ASP A 505 -16.94 18.07 17.99
N MET A 506 -16.48 18.36 16.76
CA MET A 506 -17.22 19.11 15.74
C MET A 506 -17.88 20.37 16.30
N GLY A 507 -17.12 21.12 17.11
CA GLY A 507 -17.58 22.33 17.78
C GLY A 507 -18.14 23.34 16.77
N ILE A 508 -19.42 23.70 16.95
CA ILE A 508 -20.06 24.70 16.10
C ILE A 508 -19.82 26.10 16.70
N PRO A 509 -19.44 27.11 15.90
CA PRO A 509 -19.26 28.47 16.38
C PRO A 509 -20.49 28.96 17.17
N GLU A 510 -20.25 29.70 18.24
CA GLU A 510 -21.30 30.17 19.18
C GLU A 510 -22.44 30.92 18.48
N ALA A 511 -22.12 31.68 17.42
CA ALA A 511 -23.10 32.38 16.58
C ALA A 511 -24.07 31.47 15.81
N LEU A 512 -23.71 30.19 15.58
CA LEU A 512 -24.60 29.16 15.02
C LEU A 512 -25.18 28.24 16.11
N ALA A 513 -24.60 28.24 17.31
CA ALA A 513 -25.06 27.42 18.42
C ALA A 513 -26.48 27.80 18.84
N GLU A 514 -26.85 29.08 18.85
CA GLU A 514 -28.22 29.51 19.15
C GLU A 514 -29.24 28.99 18.14
N VAL A 515 -28.93 29.06 16.84
CA VAL A 515 -29.81 28.59 15.76
C VAL A 515 -29.99 27.07 15.82
N ILE A 516 -28.92 26.35 16.13
CA ILE A 516 -28.94 24.89 16.26
C ILE A 516 -29.61 24.46 17.56
N ASN A 517 -29.42 25.18 18.66
CA ASN A 517 -30.09 24.92 19.93
C ASN A 517 -31.59 25.23 19.85
N ASP A 518 -31.99 26.28 19.13
CA ASP A 518 -33.39 26.54 18.81
C ASP A 518 -33.98 25.43 17.94
N ALA A 519 -33.29 25.01 16.88
CA ALA A 519 -33.70 23.87 16.04
C ALA A 519 -33.79 22.56 16.84
N ARG A 520 -32.87 22.33 17.78
CA ARG A 520 -32.89 21.19 18.72
C ARG A 520 -34.11 21.27 19.64
N GLY A 521 -34.39 22.45 20.19
CA GLY A 521 -35.54 22.70 21.04
C GLY A 521 -36.85 22.44 20.30
N ARG A 522 -36.96 22.90 19.04
CA ARG A 522 -38.12 22.63 18.18
C ARG A 522 -38.25 21.16 17.82
N PHE A 523 -37.15 20.46 17.55
CA PHE A 523 -37.15 19.01 17.30
C PHE A 523 -37.62 18.22 18.53
N ILE A 524 -37.09 18.52 19.72
CA ILE A 524 -37.49 17.85 20.99
C ILE A 524 -38.97 18.11 21.29
N ARG A 525 -39.49 19.30 20.99
CA ARG A 525 -40.91 19.65 21.16
C ARG A 525 -41.82 19.08 20.07
N GLY A 526 -41.29 18.38 19.07
CA GLY A 526 -42.06 17.85 17.94
C GLY A 526 -42.54 18.92 16.95
N GLU A 527 -41.99 20.13 17.03
CA GLU A 527 -42.30 21.28 16.16
C GLU A 527 -41.48 21.27 14.86
N LEU A 528 -40.53 20.34 14.75
CA LEU A 528 -39.66 20.15 13.58
C LEU A 528 -39.58 18.65 13.26
N GLU A 529 -40.20 18.22 12.17
CA GLU A 529 -39.99 16.86 11.63
C GLU A 529 -38.76 16.88 10.72
N LEU A 530 -37.72 16.13 11.10
CA LEU A 530 -36.56 15.92 10.23
C LEU A 530 -36.95 14.90 9.16
N ILE A 531 -36.99 15.35 7.91
CA ILE A 531 -37.32 14.51 6.75
C ILE A 531 -36.25 13.44 6.51
N ASP A 532 -35.01 13.67 6.98
CA ASP A 532 -33.87 12.75 6.86
C ASP A 532 -32.99 12.75 8.12
N GLY A 533 -33.04 11.66 8.90
CA GLY A 533 -32.01 11.29 9.89
C GLY A 533 -32.11 11.93 11.29
N PRO A 534 -31.29 11.45 12.26
CA PRO A 534 -31.23 12.00 13.62
C PRO A 534 -30.58 13.40 13.63
N PHE A 535 -30.93 14.23 14.62
CA PHE A 535 -30.42 15.61 14.78
C PHE A 535 -28.88 15.71 14.78
N THR A 536 -28.17 14.67 15.25
CA THR A 536 -26.71 14.57 15.20
C THR A 536 -26.16 14.65 13.78
N GLU A 537 -26.84 14.03 12.80
CA GLU A 537 -26.44 14.07 11.39
C GLU A 537 -26.58 15.49 10.79
N LEU A 538 -27.55 16.28 11.27
CA LEU A 538 -27.70 17.68 10.85
C LEU A 538 -26.56 18.56 11.38
N VAL A 539 -26.17 18.36 12.64
CA VAL A 539 -25.04 19.05 13.29
C VAL A 539 -23.74 18.72 12.57
N GLU A 540 -23.49 17.44 12.30
CA GLU A 540 -22.35 16.96 11.50
C GLU A 540 -22.31 17.61 10.12
N LYS A 541 -23.43 17.56 9.37
CA LYS A 541 -23.52 18.19 8.04
C LYS A 541 -23.29 19.69 8.10
N ALA A 542 -23.75 20.37 9.15
CA ALA A 542 -23.54 21.80 9.32
C ALA A 542 -22.07 22.11 9.59
N TRP A 543 -21.42 21.36 10.49
CA TRP A 543 -20.01 21.50 10.79
C TRP A 543 -19.14 21.23 9.55
N GLU A 544 -19.39 20.14 8.81
CA GLU A 544 -18.66 19.80 7.59
C GLU A 544 -18.73 20.94 6.54
N ARG A 545 -19.90 21.59 6.40
CA ARG A 545 -20.03 22.75 5.50
C ARG A 545 -19.26 23.97 5.99
N ILE A 546 -19.23 24.23 7.30
CA ILE A 546 -18.48 25.34 7.89
C ILE A 546 -16.98 25.10 7.71
N HIS A 547 -16.51 23.90 8.05
CA HIS A 547 -15.14 23.47 7.88
C HIS A 547 -14.70 23.59 6.41
N LEU A 548 -15.47 23.03 5.48
CA LEU A 548 -15.20 23.12 4.04
C LEU A 548 -15.07 24.58 3.56
N ARG A 549 -15.98 25.47 3.98
CA ARG A 549 -15.89 26.90 3.62
C ARG A 549 -14.65 27.56 4.21
N LYS A 550 -14.28 27.24 5.45
CA LYS A 550 -13.05 27.73 6.09
C LYS A 550 -11.82 27.31 5.29
N MET A 551 -11.75 26.03 4.90
CA MET A 551 -10.61 25.50 4.13
C MET A 551 -10.53 26.09 2.73
N LEU A 552 -11.66 26.22 2.02
CA LEU A 552 -11.70 26.87 0.71
C LEU A 552 -11.32 28.35 0.78
N SER A 553 -11.75 29.06 1.83
CA SER A 553 -11.34 30.46 2.05
C SER A 553 -9.83 30.56 2.29
N GLU A 554 -9.22 29.66 3.07
CA GLU A 554 -7.77 29.60 3.20
C GLU A 554 -7.08 29.24 1.87
N ALA A 555 -7.63 28.31 1.08
CA ALA A 555 -7.08 27.90 -0.20
C ALA A 555 -7.07 29.04 -1.23
N ASP A 556 -8.13 29.85 -1.28
CA ASP A 556 -8.20 31.02 -2.14
C ASP A 556 -7.13 32.06 -1.77
N LYS A 557 -6.75 32.19 -0.49
CA LYS A 557 -5.64 33.06 -0.07
C LYS A 557 -4.29 32.58 -0.62
N TYR A 558 -4.05 31.26 -0.70
CA TYR A 558 -2.85 30.74 -1.37
C TYR A 558 -2.81 31.15 -2.85
N LEU A 559 -3.94 31.05 -3.56
CA LEU A 559 -4.02 31.43 -4.97
C LEU A 559 -3.83 32.93 -5.19
N GLN A 560 -4.30 33.77 -4.26
CA GLN A 560 -4.12 35.22 -4.30
C GLN A 560 -2.66 35.64 -4.06
N GLU A 561 -1.98 35.01 -3.11
CA GLU A 561 -0.57 35.30 -2.78
C GLU A 561 0.42 34.65 -3.78
N MET A 562 -0.07 33.74 -4.63
CA MET A 562 0.73 33.00 -5.62
C MET A 562 0.14 33.08 -7.04
N PRO A 563 -0.13 34.29 -7.57
CA PRO A 563 -0.89 34.47 -8.80
C PRO A 563 -0.19 33.85 -10.03
N ASP A 564 1.14 34.00 -10.09
CA ASP A 564 1.97 33.56 -11.21
C ASP A 564 2.41 32.08 -11.11
N ASN A 565 2.04 31.37 -10.05
CA ASN A 565 2.46 29.99 -9.83
C ASN A 565 1.53 28.98 -10.51
N HIS A 566 2.05 27.84 -10.94
CA HIS A 566 1.30 26.72 -11.54
C HIS A 566 0.59 25.80 -10.52
N LEU A 567 0.29 26.30 -9.31
CA LEU A 567 -0.43 25.57 -8.26
C LEU A 567 -1.76 24.99 -8.76
N GLY A 568 -1.83 23.67 -8.89
CA GLY A 568 -2.99 22.96 -9.45
C GLY A 568 -3.74 22.11 -8.42
N TRP A 569 -3.11 21.83 -7.27
CA TRP A 569 -3.66 20.91 -6.27
C TRP A 569 -3.19 21.28 -4.86
N MET A 570 -4.09 21.17 -3.88
CA MET A 570 -3.82 21.47 -2.48
C MET A 570 -4.51 20.43 -1.59
N TYR A 571 -3.91 20.13 -0.44
CA TYR A 571 -4.51 19.30 0.58
C TYR A 571 -4.20 19.83 1.96
N PHE A 572 -5.24 20.11 2.73
CA PHE A 572 -5.22 20.46 4.15
C PHE A 572 -6.67 20.42 4.64
N GLY A 573 -6.89 20.33 5.94
CA GLY A 573 -8.22 20.16 6.52
C GLY A 573 -8.84 18.80 6.24
N GLN A 574 -8.04 17.78 5.87
CA GLN A 574 -8.58 16.54 5.31
C GLN A 574 -9.44 16.74 4.04
N ILE A 575 -9.17 17.79 3.25
CA ILE A 575 -9.92 18.09 2.02
C ILE A 575 -8.97 18.15 0.83
N PRO A 576 -9.07 17.22 -0.15
CA PRO A 576 -8.37 17.36 -1.43
C PRO A 576 -9.04 18.45 -2.27
N MET A 577 -8.24 19.40 -2.76
CA MET A 577 -8.72 20.56 -3.52
C MET A 577 -8.01 20.68 -4.86
N GLY A 578 -8.78 20.94 -5.91
CA GLY A 578 -8.30 21.30 -7.23
C GLY A 578 -8.38 22.81 -7.46
N VAL A 579 -7.71 23.29 -8.51
CA VAL A 579 -7.75 24.69 -8.92
C VAL A 579 -8.39 24.78 -10.31
N LYS A 580 -9.34 25.70 -10.46
CA LYS A 580 -9.98 26.02 -11.74
C LYS A 580 -9.99 27.52 -11.98
N SER A 581 -10.01 27.92 -13.26
CA SER A 581 -10.23 29.33 -13.63
C SER A 581 -11.73 29.59 -13.77
N VAL A 582 -12.25 30.54 -13.01
CA VAL A 582 -13.63 31.04 -13.09
C VAL A 582 -13.54 32.54 -13.32
N ASP A 583 -14.09 33.02 -14.44
CA ASP A 583 -14.06 34.43 -14.82
C ASP A 583 -12.65 35.05 -14.85
N GLY A 584 -11.66 34.26 -15.25
CA GLY A 584 -10.24 34.66 -15.28
C GLY A 584 -9.55 34.67 -13.91
N GLN A 585 -10.28 34.38 -12.82
CA GLN A 585 -9.71 34.22 -11.48
C GLN A 585 -9.55 32.74 -11.13
N ARG A 586 -8.40 32.39 -10.55
CA ARG A 586 -8.16 31.04 -10.04
C ARG A 586 -8.87 30.86 -8.71
N LYS A 587 -9.68 29.81 -8.59
CA LYS A 587 -10.41 29.46 -7.36
C LYS A 587 -10.20 28.00 -7.00
N ALA A 588 -10.15 27.73 -5.71
CA ALA A 588 -10.12 26.38 -5.18
C ALA A 588 -11.51 25.74 -5.27
N TYR A 589 -11.56 24.42 -5.47
CA TYR A 589 -12.79 23.63 -5.36
C TYR A 589 -12.50 22.28 -4.72
N PRO A 590 -13.44 21.74 -3.92
CA PRO A 590 -13.24 20.43 -3.32
C PRO A 590 -13.35 19.34 -4.39
N LEU A 591 -12.45 18.38 -4.32
CA LEU A 591 -12.44 17.21 -5.18
C LEU A 591 -13.36 16.11 -4.63
N SER A 592 -13.55 16.05 -3.31
CA SER A 592 -14.47 15.14 -2.65
C SER A 592 -15.60 15.91 -1.95
N PRO A 593 -16.85 15.41 -1.93
CA PRO A 593 -17.93 15.98 -1.13
C PRO A 593 -17.77 15.72 0.38
N LYS A 594 -16.88 14.80 0.77
CA LYS A 594 -16.59 14.45 2.17
C LYS A 594 -15.09 14.61 2.46
N ARG A 595 -14.74 14.81 3.73
CA ARG A 595 -13.36 14.70 4.19
C ARG A 595 -12.76 13.35 3.80
N ASP A 596 -11.48 13.39 3.51
CA ASP A 596 -10.72 12.27 2.99
C ASP A 596 -9.27 12.42 3.49
N ASN A 597 -8.76 11.41 4.20
CA ASN A 597 -7.36 11.43 4.66
C ASN A 597 -6.37 11.33 3.49
N CYS A 598 -6.85 11.00 2.28
CA CYS A 598 -6.09 10.86 1.04
C CYS A 598 -4.84 10.02 1.21
N ALA A 599 -4.84 9.07 2.16
CA ALA A 599 -3.62 8.40 2.58
C ALA A 599 -2.95 7.68 1.40
N THR A 600 -3.71 6.95 0.59
CA THR A 600 -3.17 6.22 -0.57
C THR A 600 -2.70 7.18 -1.66
N PHE A 601 -3.47 8.25 -1.92
CA PHE A 601 -3.10 9.26 -2.91
C PHE A 601 -1.85 10.05 -2.51
N LEU A 602 -1.75 10.45 -1.25
CA LEU A 602 -0.60 11.16 -0.69
C LEU A 602 0.63 10.25 -0.66
N GLU A 603 0.47 8.98 -0.29
CA GLU A 603 1.55 8.01 -0.39
C GLU A 603 2.02 7.84 -1.83
N LYS A 604 1.09 7.70 -2.78
CA LYS A 604 1.39 7.62 -4.21
C LYS A 604 2.14 8.89 -4.63
N MET A 605 1.58 10.07 -4.40
CA MET A 605 2.17 11.35 -4.82
C MET A 605 3.54 11.66 -4.20
N PHE A 606 3.71 11.44 -2.88
CA PHE A 606 4.86 11.96 -2.13
C PHE A 606 5.84 10.89 -1.60
N ASN A 607 5.43 9.63 -1.52
CA ASN A 607 6.32 8.51 -1.12
C ASN A 607 6.58 7.52 -2.25
N TRP A 608 5.71 7.51 -3.27
CA TRP A 608 5.43 6.45 -4.22
C TRP A 608 5.92 5.05 -3.81
N LYS A 609 5.10 4.35 -3.03
CA LYS A 609 5.13 2.88 -2.98
C LYS A 609 4.86 2.33 -4.39
N THR A 610 5.74 1.50 -4.92
CA THR A 610 5.66 0.92 -6.28
C THR A 610 4.53 -0.12 -6.43
N TYR A 611 3.48 -0.08 -5.62
CA TYR A 611 2.51 -1.19 -5.45
C TYR A 611 1.24 -1.13 -6.28
N GLU A 612 1.23 -0.42 -7.40
CA GLU A 612 0.17 -0.57 -8.40
C GLU A 612 0.83 -0.74 -9.75
N ILE A 613 1.30 -1.96 -10.00
CA ILE A 613 1.75 -2.34 -11.34
C ILE A 613 0.49 -2.74 -12.12
N VAL A 614 0.24 -1.96 -13.17
CA VAL A 614 -0.83 -2.02 -14.17
C VAL A 614 -1.08 -3.42 -14.73
#